data_AF-A0A439REU7-F1
#
_entry.id   AF-A0A439REU7-F1
#
_cell.length_a   1.000
_cell.length_b   1.000
_cell.length_c   1.000
_cell.angle_alpha   90.00
_cell.angle_beta   90.00
_cell.angle_gamma   90.00
#
_symmetry.space_group_name_H-M   'P 1'
#
loop_
_entity.id
_entity.type
_entity.pdbx_description
1 polymer ?
#
loop_
_entity_poly.entity_id
_entity_poly.type
_entity_poly.pdbx_seq_one_letter_code
_entity_poly.pdbx_strand_id
1 'polypeptide(L)'
;RRREFANKVDVLKDERERRRRLFDEITISRRAAEEALRSMEEWFPEIDTEAHQRAIEHLRSLTPRRTSAQAPDATAAAWRALRSTIESEYHAACAGKNSRLIENNNDSPDQSCNKGSGGNGGKNSAPLSLTDLLTACPDAVAYTEGIANERELVGAAAKLRGFVGIHESAWDEAREKLGPVMAAAAFMIVLQRYDRDQAGAQQIKNPGGYFRAYIRMIAEGRVDLRDEIAVMRRRRAH
;
A
#
# COMPACT_ATOMS: atom_id res chain seq x y z
N ARG A 1 -23.41 -31.97 -20.13
CA ARG A 1 -22.24 -31.72 -21.02
C ARG A 1 -21.76 -30.27 -21.01
N ARG A 2 -22.38 -29.28 -21.69
CA ARG A 2 -21.83 -27.89 -21.73
C ARG A 2 -21.61 -27.22 -20.36
N ARG A 3 -22.54 -27.37 -19.40
CA ARG A 3 -22.39 -26.86 -18.02
C ARG A 3 -21.26 -27.53 -17.23
N GLU A 4 -21.06 -28.84 -17.42
CA GLU A 4 -19.97 -29.57 -16.74
C GLU A 4 -18.59 -29.16 -17.26
N PHE A 5 -18.49 -28.81 -18.55
CA PHE A 5 -17.26 -28.25 -19.11
C PHE A 5 -16.99 -26.82 -18.61
N ALA A 6 -18.02 -25.96 -18.54
CA ALA A 6 -17.87 -24.61 -17.98
C ALA A 6 -17.41 -24.64 -16.53
N ASN A 7 -18.06 -25.44 -15.67
CA ASN A 7 -17.68 -25.59 -14.27
C ASN A 7 -16.23 -26.08 -14.10
N LYS A 8 -15.77 -27.01 -14.94
CA LYS A 8 -14.38 -27.49 -14.91
C LYS A 8 -13.38 -26.41 -15.33
N VAL A 9 -13.73 -25.57 -16.30
CA VAL A 9 -12.88 -24.45 -16.72
C VAL A 9 -12.77 -23.40 -15.61
N ASP A 10 -13.88 -23.10 -14.92
CA ASP A 10 -13.88 -22.11 -13.85
C ASP A 10 -13.08 -22.58 -12.64
N VAL A 11 -13.23 -23.84 -12.21
CA VAL A 11 -12.39 -24.43 -11.14
C VAL A 11 -10.90 -24.34 -11.46
N LEU A 12 -10.50 -24.63 -12.71
CA LEU A 12 -9.10 -24.53 -13.13
C LEU A 12 -8.57 -23.08 -13.15
N LYS A 13 -9.44 -22.09 -13.40
CA LYS A 13 -9.07 -20.67 -13.30
C LYS A 13 -8.89 -20.28 -11.84
N ASP A 14 -9.84 -20.65 -10.97
CA ASP A 14 -9.78 -20.37 -9.52
C ASP A 14 -8.51 -20.96 -8.89
N GLU A 15 -8.14 -22.19 -9.26
CA GLU A 15 -6.90 -22.82 -8.80
C GLU A 15 -5.65 -22.07 -9.26
N ARG A 16 -5.62 -21.62 -10.53
CA ARG A 16 -4.51 -20.82 -11.08
C ARG A 16 -4.40 -19.47 -10.38
N GLU A 17 -5.53 -18.82 -10.12
CA GLU A 17 -5.60 -17.54 -9.41
C GLU A 17 -5.15 -17.69 -7.96
N ARG A 18 -5.64 -18.70 -7.23
CA ARG A 18 -5.18 -19.01 -5.88
C ARG A 18 -3.67 -19.24 -5.84
N ARG A 19 -3.16 -20.06 -6.76
CA ARG A 19 -1.71 -20.33 -6.86
C ARG A 19 -0.93 -19.06 -7.13
N ARG A 20 -1.41 -18.19 -8.03
CA ARG A 20 -0.82 -16.88 -8.31
C ARG A 20 -0.78 -16.02 -7.04
N ARG A 21 -1.89 -15.90 -6.31
CA ARG A 21 -1.98 -15.11 -5.07
C ARG A 21 -0.96 -15.55 -4.02
N LEU A 22 -0.77 -16.86 -3.85
CA LEU A 22 0.24 -17.39 -2.92
C LEU A 22 1.69 -17.02 -3.32
N PHE A 23 2.02 -17.04 -4.61
CA PHE A 23 3.35 -16.62 -5.07
C PHE A 23 3.56 -15.11 -4.97
N ASP A 24 2.53 -14.33 -5.22
CA ASP A 24 2.56 -12.89 -5.03
C ASP A 24 2.77 -12.59 -3.53
N GLU A 25 2.06 -13.29 -2.64
CA GLU A 25 2.23 -13.21 -1.19
C GLU A 25 3.64 -13.58 -0.69
N ILE A 26 4.24 -14.65 -1.21
CA ILE A 26 5.64 -14.99 -0.94
C ILE A 26 6.56 -13.82 -1.30
N THR A 27 6.32 -13.23 -2.49
CA THR A 27 7.14 -12.11 -2.98
C THR A 27 7.03 -10.89 -2.08
N ILE A 28 5.82 -10.56 -1.62
CA ILE A 28 5.53 -9.44 -0.72
C ILE A 28 6.18 -9.67 0.64
N SER A 29 5.93 -10.83 1.22
CA SER A 29 6.41 -11.16 2.56
C SER A 29 7.94 -11.17 2.62
N ARG A 30 8.60 -11.69 1.58
CA ARG A 30 10.06 -11.59 1.44
C ARG A 30 10.54 -10.15 1.38
N ARG A 31 9.96 -9.32 0.50
CA ARG A 31 10.40 -7.91 0.34
C ARG A 31 10.22 -7.10 1.62
N ALA A 32 9.09 -7.26 2.31
CA ALA A 32 8.83 -6.60 3.57
C ALA A 32 9.82 -7.05 4.67
N ALA A 33 10.11 -8.35 4.75
CA ALA A 33 11.13 -8.89 5.65
C ALA A 33 12.53 -8.32 5.36
N GLU A 34 12.95 -8.28 4.10
CA GLU A 34 14.24 -7.72 3.68
C GLU A 34 14.34 -6.19 3.92
N GLU A 35 13.25 -5.44 3.76
CA GLU A 35 13.19 -4.00 4.01
C GLU A 35 13.28 -3.71 5.51
N ALA A 36 12.47 -4.37 6.34
CA ALA A 36 12.51 -4.23 7.79
C ALA A 36 13.89 -4.61 8.35
N LEU A 37 14.50 -5.68 7.83
CA LEU A 37 15.85 -6.11 8.21
C LEU A 37 16.91 -5.05 7.86
N ARG A 38 16.85 -4.48 6.65
CA ARG A 38 17.75 -3.40 6.24
C ARG A 38 17.60 -2.17 7.14
N SER A 39 16.38 -1.81 7.50
CA SER A 39 16.12 -0.72 8.45
C SER A 39 16.65 -1.04 9.85
N MET A 40 16.61 -2.30 10.29
CA MET A 40 17.25 -2.73 11.54
C MET A 40 18.77 -2.57 11.47
N GLU A 41 19.41 -3.01 10.38
CA GLU A 41 20.87 -2.88 10.19
C GLU A 41 21.32 -1.41 10.13
N GLU A 42 20.53 -0.52 9.53
CA GLU A 42 20.85 0.90 9.39
C GLU A 42 20.67 1.68 10.70
N TRP A 43 19.57 1.43 11.43
CA TRP A 43 19.17 2.26 12.59
C TRP A 43 19.43 1.60 13.95
N PHE A 44 19.72 0.30 13.97
CA PHE A 44 19.93 -0.52 15.17
C PHE A 44 21.09 -1.52 14.97
N PRO A 45 22.32 -1.04 14.72
CA PRO A 45 23.48 -1.92 14.50
C PRO A 45 23.82 -2.81 15.70
N GLU A 46 23.29 -2.51 16.89
CA GLU A 46 23.41 -3.33 18.09
C GLU A 46 22.52 -4.59 18.09
N ILE A 47 21.52 -4.68 17.21
CA ILE A 47 20.64 -5.84 17.11
C ILE A 47 21.29 -6.88 16.21
N ASP A 48 21.38 -8.13 16.70
CA ASP A 48 21.86 -9.24 15.89
C ASP A 48 20.84 -9.59 14.78
N THR A 49 21.18 -9.22 13.56
CA THR A 49 20.38 -9.50 12.36
C THR A 49 20.78 -10.79 11.65
N GLU A 50 21.83 -11.50 12.09
CA GLU A 50 22.33 -12.69 11.39
C GLU A 50 21.30 -13.83 11.38
N ALA A 51 20.57 -14.01 12.47
CA ALA A 51 19.51 -15.02 12.56
C ALA A 51 18.43 -14.78 11.50
N HIS A 52 18.04 -13.51 11.29
CA HIS A 52 17.06 -13.11 10.28
C HIS A 52 17.61 -13.28 8.86
N GLN A 53 18.87 -12.90 8.61
CA GLN A 53 19.52 -13.12 7.31
C GLN A 53 19.56 -14.61 6.94
N ARG A 54 19.95 -15.48 7.88
CA ARG A 54 19.96 -16.94 7.69
C ARG A 54 18.56 -17.49 7.41
N ALA A 55 17.54 -17.01 8.12
CA ALA A 55 16.16 -17.41 7.89
C ALA A 55 15.64 -17.00 6.50
N ILE A 56 15.97 -15.78 6.04
CA ILE A 56 15.64 -15.31 4.68
C ILE A 56 16.30 -16.20 3.63
N GLU A 57 17.61 -16.48 3.76
CA GLU A 57 18.32 -17.30 2.77
C GLU A 57 17.81 -18.75 2.77
N HIS A 58 17.52 -19.30 3.95
CA HIS A 58 16.90 -20.62 4.06
C HIS A 58 15.54 -20.67 3.34
N LEU A 59 14.63 -19.72 3.59
CA LEU A 59 13.34 -19.70 2.90
C LEU A 59 13.46 -19.44 1.39
N ARG A 60 14.46 -18.67 0.94
CA ARG A 60 14.75 -18.50 -0.49
C ARG A 60 15.10 -19.83 -1.14
N SER A 61 15.92 -20.65 -0.47
CA SER A 61 16.30 -21.98 -0.96
C SER A 61 15.12 -22.94 -1.08
N LEU A 62 14.13 -22.82 -0.18
CA LEU A 62 12.93 -23.65 -0.15
C LEU A 62 11.79 -23.12 -1.03
N THR A 63 11.92 -21.90 -1.56
CA THR A 63 10.85 -21.28 -2.34
C THR A 63 10.73 -21.96 -3.71
N PRO A 64 9.61 -22.63 -4.01
CA PRO A 64 9.44 -23.34 -5.26
C PRO A 64 9.42 -22.36 -6.44
N ARG A 65 9.89 -22.81 -7.61
CA ARG A 65 9.73 -22.03 -8.84
C ARG A 65 8.24 -21.88 -9.15
N ARG A 66 7.83 -20.73 -9.70
CA ARG A 66 6.43 -20.43 -10.06
C ARG A 66 5.84 -21.46 -11.04
N THR A 67 6.70 -22.06 -11.87
CA THR A 67 6.38 -23.10 -12.86
C THR A 67 6.37 -24.52 -12.29
N SER A 68 6.83 -24.73 -11.05
CA SER A 68 6.82 -26.06 -10.42
C SER A 68 5.39 -26.53 -10.16
N ALA A 69 5.21 -27.84 -9.96
CA ALA A 69 3.92 -28.42 -9.54
C ALA A 69 3.70 -28.36 -8.01
N GLN A 70 4.74 -28.03 -7.23
CA GLN A 70 4.67 -28.00 -5.76
C GLN A 70 3.72 -26.90 -5.28
N ALA A 71 2.91 -27.18 -4.26
CA ALA A 71 1.99 -26.21 -3.67
C ALA A 71 2.79 -25.18 -2.83
N PRO A 72 2.68 -23.87 -3.12
CA PRO A 72 3.44 -22.84 -2.41
C PRO A 72 2.86 -22.48 -1.03
N ASP A 73 1.75 -23.10 -0.59
CA ASP A 73 1.00 -22.74 0.62
C ASP A 73 1.88 -22.74 1.89
N ALA A 74 2.68 -23.79 2.10
CA ALA A 74 3.57 -23.88 3.26
C ALA A 74 4.68 -22.81 3.21
N THR A 75 5.25 -22.57 2.03
CA THR A 75 6.27 -21.53 1.84
C THR A 75 5.68 -20.14 2.05
N ALA A 76 4.46 -19.87 1.55
CA ALA A 76 3.76 -18.61 1.75
C ALA A 76 3.48 -18.33 3.23
N ALA A 77 3.02 -19.34 3.96
CA ALA A 77 2.82 -19.24 5.40
C ALA A 77 4.14 -18.96 6.15
N ALA A 78 5.23 -19.66 5.79
CA ALA A 78 6.54 -19.47 6.41
C ALA A 78 7.11 -18.06 6.18
N TRP A 79 6.98 -17.53 4.96
CA TRP A 79 7.37 -16.15 4.64
C TRP A 79 6.54 -15.12 5.42
N ARG A 80 5.22 -15.34 5.55
CA ARG A 80 4.34 -14.44 6.32
C ARG A 80 4.73 -14.43 7.81
N ALA A 81 5.05 -15.59 8.37
CA ALA A 81 5.50 -15.71 9.75
C ALA A 81 6.83 -14.99 9.96
N LEU A 82 7.83 -15.22 9.09
CA LEU A 82 9.14 -14.56 9.19
C LEU A 82 9.02 -13.03 9.10
N ARG A 83 8.20 -12.53 8.16
CA ARG A 83 7.89 -11.10 8.06
C ARG A 83 7.36 -10.55 9.39
N SER A 84 6.36 -11.22 9.97
CA SER A 84 5.73 -10.76 11.21
C SER A 84 6.73 -10.72 12.38
N THR A 85 7.66 -11.67 12.45
CA THR A 85 8.72 -11.67 13.48
C THR A 85 9.64 -10.46 13.31
N ILE A 86 10.18 -10.24 12.10
CA ILE A 86 11.11 -9.13 11.83
C ILE A 86 10.44 -7.78 12.07
N GLU A 87 9.22 -7.59 11.58
CA GLU A 87 8.45 -6.35 11.80
C GLU A 87 8.20 -6.10 13.30
N SER A 88 7.87 -7.15 14.06
CA SER A 88 7.65 -7.04 15.51
C SER A 88 8.92 -6.63 16.25
N GLU A 89 10.07 -7.22 15.91
CA GLU A 89 11.35 -6.86 16.53
C GLU A 89 11.80 -5.46 16.16
N TYR A 90 11.65 -5.07 14.89
CA TYR A 90 11.86 -3.69 14.44
C TYR A 90 10.99 -2.71 15.25
N HIS A 91 9.69 -2.99 15.40
CA HIS A 91 8.81 -2.14 16.20
C HIS A 91 9.17 -2.11 17.69
N ALA A 92 9.60 -3.24 18.26
CA ALA A 92 10.09 -3.29 19.64
C ALA A 92 11.37 -2.46 19.83
N ALA A 93 12.29 -2.52 18.87
CA ALA A 93 13.51 -1.71 18.83
C ALA A 93 13.19 -0.21 18.75
N CYS A 94 12.21 0.16 17.91
CA CYS A 94 11.69 1.54 17.85
C CYS A 94 11.03 1.97 19.18
N ALA A 95 10.31 1.08 19.87
CA ALA A 95 9.69 1.40 21.15
C ALA A 95 10.72 1.67 22.27
N GLY A 96 11.90 1.04 22.20
CA GLY A 96 13.02 1.27 23.12
C GLY A 96 13.76 2.59 22.89
N LYS A 97 13.79 3.09 21.65
CA LYS A 97 14.27 4.43 21.29
C LYS A 97 13.08 5.36 21.10
N ASN A 98 12.33 5.60 22.18
CA ASN A 98 11.36 6.69 22.23
C ASN A 98 12.14 8.02 22.28
N SER A 99 12.74 8.40 21.14
CA SER A 99 13.31 9.73 20.93
C SER A 99 12.14 10.70 20.89
N ARG A 100 11.77 11.17 22.07
CA ARG A 100 11.39 12.55 22.38
C ARG A 100 11.33 13.45 21.14
N LEU A 101 10.26 13.35 20.36
CA LEU A 101 9.82 14.50 19.60
C LEU A 101 9.11 15.39 20.62
N ILE A 102 9.93 16.21 21.29
CA ILE A 102 9.41 17.35 22.05
C ILE A 102 8.71 18.22 21.02
N GLU A 103 7.38 18.19 21.04
CA GLU A 103 6.56 19.27 20.52
C GLU A 103 6.95 20.53 21.30
N ASN A 104 7.89 21.30 20.77
CA ASN A 104 8.10 22.66 21.22
C ASN A 104 8.64 23.50 20.07
N ASN A 105 7.72 24.19 19.40
CA ASN A 105 8.04 25.53 18.94
C ASN A 105 6.83 26.43 19.16
N ASN A 106 6.67 26.81 20.43
CA ASN A 106 5.96 28.02 20.78
C ASN A 106 6.95 29.18 20.64
N ASP A 107 6.95 29.84 19.47
CA ASP A 107 7.41 31.23 19.33
C ASP A 107 6.76 31.85 18.08
N SER A 108 5.70 32.60 18.33
CA SER A 108 5.34 33.81 17.59
C SER A 108 5.83 34.99 18.44
N PRO A 109 6.31 36.11 17.88
CA PRO A 109 5.41 36.96 17.10
C PRO A 109 6.02 37.81 15.95
N ASP A 110 5.06 38.30 15.17
CA ASP A 110 5.00 39.60 14.49
C ASP A 110 5.61 39.85 13.10
N GLN A 111 4.67 40.15 12.19
CA GLN A 111 4.71 41.09 11.06
C GLN A 111 5.70 40.81 9.90
N SER A 112 5.25 40.75 8.65
CA SER A 112 4.57 41.87 7.99
C SER A 112 3.71 41.44 6.79
N CYS A 113 2.74 42.29 6.51
CA CYS A 113 1.61 42.13 5.63
C CYS A 113 1.94 42.27 4.13
N ASN A 114 1.31 41.38 3.34
CA ASN A 114 0.38 41.69 2.25
C ASN A 114 0.88 42.32 0.93
N LYS A 115 0.70 41.57 -0.17
CA LYS A 115 -0.02 41.91 -1.43
C LYS A 115 0.34 40.86 -2.51
N GLY A 116 -0.55 40.30 -3.31
CA GLY A 116 -1.96 40.63 -3.54
C GLY A 116 -2.71 39.54 -4.32
N SER A 117 -4.02 39.77 -4.37
CA SER A 117 -5.12 38.95 -4.84
C SER A 117 -5.10 38.48 -6.29
N GLY A 118 -5.86 37.39 -6.51
CA GLY A 118 -6.66 37.13 -7.72
C GLY A 118 -6.53 35.67 -8.18
N GLY A 119 -7.54 34.80 -8.16
CA GLY A 119 -8.96 34.97 -7.96
C GLY A 119 -9.67 33.63 -7.75
N ASN A 120 -10.94 33.76 -7.39
CA ASN A 120 -11.83 32.82 -6.73
C ASN A 120 -12.27 31.63 -7.60
N GLY A 121 -12.40 30.46 -6.98
CA GLY A 121 -12.98 29.26 -7.57
C GLY A 121 -13.41 28.27 -6.49
N GLY A 122 -14.12 28.76 -5.47
CA GLY A 122 -14.73 27.92 -4.44
C GLY A 122 -15.62 26.83 -5.06
N LYS A 123 -15.27 25.58 -4.80
CA LYS A 123 -16.25 24.50 -4.66
C LYS A 123 -16.25 24.14 -3.18
N ASN A 124 -17.40 24.32 -2.53
CA ASN A 124 -17.66 23.87 -1.17
C ASN A 124 -17.09 22.47 -0.96
N SER A 125 -15.97 22.38 -0.25
CA SER A 125 -15.20 21.14 -0.16
C SER A 125 -15.81 20.26 0.93
N ALA A 126 -16.95 19.63 0.64
CA ALA A 126 -17.57 18.62 1.51
C ALA A 126 -16.56 17.51 1.82
N PRO A 127 -16.46 16.96 3.04
CA PRO A 127 -15.44 15.98 3.41
C PRO A 127 -15.41 14.76 2.47
N LEU A 128 -14.23 14.15 2.28
CA LEU A 128 -14.09 12.94 1.48
C LEU A 128 -14.93 11.82 2.12
N SER A 129 -15.92 11.32 1.39
CA SER A 129 -16.77 10.24 1.89
C SER A 129 -16.01 8.91 1.83
N LEU A 130 -15.64 8.38 3.00
CA LEU A 130 -14.99 7.08 3.13
C LEU A 130 -15.82 5.97 2.46
N THR A 131 -17.14 5.97 2.67
CA THR A 131 -18.06 5.00 2.07
C THR A 131 -18.00 5.04 0.54
N ASP A 132 -17.91 6.24 -0.05
CA ASP A 132 -17.82 6.38 -1.50
C ASP A 132 -16.49 5.87 -2.04
N LEU A 133 -15.39 6.12 -1.33
CA LEU A 133 -14.07 5.59 -1.68
C LEU A 133 -14.06 4.05 -1.65
N LEU A 134 -14.56 3.45 -0.57
CA LEU A 134 -14.60 1.98 -0.41
C LEU A 134 -15.48 1.34 -1.50
N THR A 135 -16.61 1.96 -1.82
CA THR A 135 -17.51 1.51 -2.90
C THR A 135 -16.85 1.64 -4.29
N ALA A 136 -16.04 2.68 -4.50
CA ALA A 136 -15.32 2.89 -5.75
C ALA A 136 -14.16 1.90 -5.95
N CYS A 137 -13.57 1.43 -4.85
CA CYS A 137 -12.31 0.68 -4.84
C CYS A 137 -12.39 -0.70 -4.17
N PRO A 138 -13.39 -1.56 -4.44
CA PRO A 138 -13.55 -2.78 -3.64
C PRO A 138 -12.49 -3.84 -3.92
N ASP A 139 -11.80 -3.80 -5.07
CA ASP A 139 -10.69 -4.72 -5.33
C ASP A 139 -9.51 -4.35 -4.42
N ALA A 140 -9.30 -3.05 -4.18
CA ALA A 140 -8.34 -2.58 -3.18
C ALA A 140 -8.78 -2.93 -1.75
N VAL A 141 -10.08 -2.81 -1.44
CA VAL A 141 -10.63 -3.17 -0.12
C VAL A 141 -10.50 -4.67 0.18
N ALA A 142 -10.56 -5.53 -0.85
CA ALA A 142 -10.40 -6.98 -0.69
C ALA A 142 -9.03 -7.39 -0.12
N TYR A 143 -8.02 -6.51 -0.17
CA TYR A 143 -6.70 -6.71 0.44
C TYR A 143 -6.64 -6.26 1.91
N THR A 144 -7.74 -5.74 2.47
CA THR A 144 -7.83 -5.21 3.84
C THR A 144 -8.71 -6.10 4.71
N GLU A 145 -8.54 -6.00 6.03
CA GLU A 145 -9.38 -6.71 7.02
C GLU A 145 -10.72 -5.97 7.27
N GLY A 146 -11.06 -4.98 6.43
CA GLY A 146 -12.17 -4.06 6.63
C GLY A 146 -11.68 -2.66 7.05
N ILE A 147 -12.43 -1.63 6.66
CA ILE A 147 -12.14 -0.23 6.97
C ILE A 147 -13.44 0.42 7.45
N ALA A 148 -13.51 0.75 8.73
CA ALA A 148 -14.67 1.40 9.35
C ALA A 148 -14.49 2.93 9.52
N ASN A 149 -13.25 3.41 9.55
CA ASN A 149 -12.92 4.82 9.77
C ASN A 149 -11.64 5.24 9.02
N GLU A 150 -11.38 6.55 8.99
CA GLU A 150 -10.23 7.13 8.29
C GLU A 150 -8.88 6.69 8.87
N ARG A 151 -8.80 6.43 10.18
CA ARG A 151 -7.57 5.94 10.82
C ARG A 151 -7.22 4.54 10.32
N GLU A 152 -8.21 3.66 10.23
CA GLU A 152 -8.06 2.32 9.65
C GLU A 152 -7.71 2.39 8.16
N LEU A 153 -8.31 3.32 7.41
CA LEU A 153 -7.95 3.56 6.01
C LEU A 153 -6.45 3.89 5.87
N VAL A 154 -5.95 4.83 6.67
CA VAL A 154 -4.54 5.24 6.67
C VAL A 154 -3.63 4.08 7.07
N GLY A 155 -4.01 3.33 8.11
CA GLY A 155 -3.26 2.15 8.56
C GLY A 155 -3.21 1.05 7.49
N ALA A 156 -4.34 0.76 6.84
CA ALA A 156 -4.43 -0.21 5.76
C ALA A 156 -3.57 0.21 4.55
N ALA A 157 -3.66 1.48 4.14
CA ALA A 157 -2.85 2.02 3.05
C ALA A 157 -1.34 1.95 3.36
N ALA A 158 -0.94 2.31 4.57
CA ALA A 158 0.45 2.24 5.01
C ALA A 158 0.99 0.80 5.00
N LYS A 159 0.18 -0.19 5.40
CA LYS A 159 0.56 -1.62 5.35
C LYS A 159 0.63 -2.15 3.92
N LEU A 160 -0.25 -1.69 3.04
CA LEU A 160 -0.36 -2.18 1.67
C LEU A 160 0.55 -1.43 0.68
N ARG A 161 1.17 -0.29 1.04
CA ARG A 161 2.03 0.46 0.10
C ARG A 161 3.17 -0.37 -0.51
N GLY A 162 3.74 -1.29 0.27
CA GLY A 162 4.79 -2.21 -0.17
C GLY A 162 4.29 -3.22 -1.22
N PHE A 163 2.99 -3.55 -1.22
CA PHE A 163 2.36 -4.49 -2.16
C PHE A 163 2.54 -4.04 -3.61
N VAL A 164 2.39 -2.74 -3.86
CA VAL A 164 2.57 -2.12 -5.18
C VAL A 164 3.98 -1.57 -5.39
N GLY A 165 4.91 -1.71 -4.45
CA GLY A 165 6.26 -1.15 -4.58
C GLY A 165 6.31 0.37 -4.41
N ILE A 166 5.42 0.93 -3.58
CA ILE A 166 5.50 2.32 -3.13
C ILE A 166 6.34 2.36 -1.85
N HIS A 167 7.51 3.00 -1.96
CA HIS A 167 8.47 3.12 -0.87
C HIS A 167 7.99 4.10 0.21
N GLU A 168 8.53 3.97 1.42
CA GLU A 168 8.22 4.84 2.57
C GLU A 168 8.38 6.32 2.23
N SER A 169 9.49 6.69 1.60
CA SER A 169 9.75 8.08 1.19
C SER A 169 8.72 8.64 0.20
N ALA A 170 8.00 7.79 -0.56
CA ALA A 170 6.92 8.24 -1.44
C ALA A 170 5.60 8.41 -0.68
N TRP A 171 5.40 7.60 0.35
CA TRP A 171 4.26 7.68 1.24
C TRP A 171 4.34 8.89 2.17
N ASP A 172 5.51 9.18 2.73
CA ASP A 172 5.69 10.35 3.59
C ASP A 172 5.54 11.66 2.80
N GLU A 173 6.11 11.75 1.60
CA GLU A 173 5.89 12.90 0.71
C GLU A 173 4.39 13.11 0.42
N ALA A 174 3.63 12.03 0.24
CA ALA A 174 2.19 12.09 0.03
C ALA A 174 1.44 12.63 1.25
N ARG A 175 1.80 12.15 2.44
CA ARG A 175 1.24 12.60 3.70
C ARG A 175 1.55 14.07 3.98
N GLU A 176 2.77 14.51 3.70
CA GLU A 176 3.18 15.91 3.86
C GLU A 176 2.41 16.84 2.92
N LYS A 177 2.21 16.44 1.66
CA LYS A 177 1.56 17.28 0.65
C LYS A 177 0.05 17.34 0.77
N LEU A 178 -0.60 16.22 1.06
CA LEU A 178 -2.06 16.10 1.00
C LEU A 178 -2.72 15.84 2.36
N GLY A 179 -1.93 15.51 3.39
CA GLY A 179 -2.44 14.95 4.63
C GLY A 179 -2.68 13.42 4.53
N PRO A 180 -2.74 12.73 5.69
CA PRO A 180 -2.74 11.27 5.75
C PRO A 180 -3.97 10.62 5.10
N VAL A 181 -5.16 11.18 5.33
CA VAL A 181 -6.43 10.61 4.80
C VAL A 181 -6.48 10.71 3.27
N MET A 182 -6.09 11.85 2.71
CA MET A 182 -6.06 12.05 1.26
C MET A 182 -4.98 11.22 0.57
N ALA A 183 -3.80 11.08 1.20
CA ALA A 183 -2.75 10.18 0.73
C ALA A 183 -3.23 8.71 0.70
N ALA A 184 -3.94 8.26 1.74
CA ALA A 184 -4.52 6.93 1.81
C ALA A 184 -5.62 6.72 0.75
N ALA A 185 -6.48 7.70 0.53
CA ALA A 185 -7.49 7.65 -0.52
C ALA A 185 -6.86 7.56 -1.93
N ALA A 186 -5.84 8.39 -2.20
CA ALA A 186 -5.08 8.33 -3.45
C ALA A 186 -4.44 6.95 -3.63
N PHE A 187 -3.85 6.39 -2.58
CA PHE A 187 -3.27 5.06 -2.60
C PHE A 187 -4.31 3.98 -2.95
N MET A 188 -5.49 3.99 -2.34
CA MET A 188 -6.54 3.02 -2.65
C MET A 188 -6.96 3.06 -4.12
N ILE A 189 -7.02 4.25 -4.72
CA ILE A 189 -7.30 4.42 -6.16
C ILE A 189 -6.16 3.82 -7.00
N VAL A 190 -4.90 4.08 -6.64
CA VAL A 190 -3.73 3.52 -7.33
C VAL A 190 -3.69 2.01 -7.22
N LEU A 191 -3.96 1.44 -6.05
CA LEU A 191 -4.03 0.00 -5.83
C LEU A 191 -5.16 -0.63 -6.66
N GLN A 192 -6.34 -0.01 -6.67
CA GLN A 192 -7.49 -0.43 -7.47
C GLN A 192 -7.18 -0.40 -8.98
N ARG A 193 -6.39 0.56 -9.46
CA ARG A 193 -5.95 0.64 -10.86
C ARG A 193 -4.87 -0.40 -11.16
N TYR A 194 -3.89 -0.54 -10.27
CA TYR A 194 -2.84 -1.53 -10.39
C TYR A 194 -3.41 -2.95 -10.51
N ASP A 195 -4.39 -3.31 -9.69
CA ASP A 195 -5.03 -4.63 -9.75
C ASP A 195 -5.72 -4.89 -11.10
N ARG A 196 -6.43 -3.89 -11.65
CA ARG A 196 -7.06 -3.97 -12.99
C ARG A 196 -6.05 -4.01 -14.12
N ASP A 197 -4.98 -3.23 -14.03
CA ASP A 197 -3.93 -3.16 -15.04
C ASP A 197 -3.15 -4.47 -15.12
N GLN A 198 -3.02 -5.20 -14.00
CA GLN A 198 -2.45 -6.56 -13.97
C GLN A 198 -3.39 -7.62 -14.60
N ALA A 199 -4.65 -7.27 -14.89
CA ALA A 199 -5.60 -8.09 -15.62
C ALA A 199 -5.76 -7.65 -17.11
N GLY A 200 -5.02 -6.60 -17.56
CA GLY A 200 -5.17 -5.97 -18.87
C GLY A 200 -3.88 -5.38 -19.48
N ALA A 201 -4.03 -4.50 -20.50
CA ALA A 201 -2.96 -4.12 -21.43
C ALA A 201 -2.08 -2.91 -21.03
N GLN A 202 -2.38 -2.17 -19.96
CA GLN A 202 -1.63 -0.98 -19.54
C GLN A 202 -0.93 -1.19 -18.19
N GLN A 203 0.17 -1.92 -18.19
CA GLN A 203 0.91 -2.24 -16.98
C GLN A 203 1.61 -1.01 -16.36
N ILE A 204 1.31 -0.69 -15.10
CA ILE A 204 2.08 0.30 -14.32
C ILE A 204 3.48 -0.27 -14.06
N LYS A 205 4.48 0.23 -14.79
CA LYS A 205 5.87 -0.26 -14.70
C LYS A 205 6.60 0.20 -13.43
N ASN A 206 6.30 1.41 -12.93
CA ASN A 206 6.89 1.98 -11.73
C ASN A 206 5.80 2.61 -10.85
N PRO A 207 5.19 1.84 -9.95
CA PRO A 207 4.06 2.32 -9.14
C PRO A 207 4.46 3.40 -8.14
N GLY A 208 5.68 3.36 -7.58
CA GLY A 208 6.20 4.43 -6.71
C GLY A 208 6.35 5.76 -7.44
N GLY A 209 6.92 5.76 -8.64
CA GLY A 209 7.04 6.96 -9.47
C GLY A 209 5.68 7.50 -9.93
N TYR A 210 4.77 6.59 -10.33
CA TYR A 210 3.40 6.95 -10.68
C TYR A 210 2.65 7.57 -9.50
N PHE A 211 2.76 6.98 -8.31
CA PHE A 211 2.13 7.49 -7.10
C PHE A 211 2.62 8.92 -6.78
N ARG A 212 3.94 9.18 -6.78
CA ARG A 212 4.46 10.55 -6.58
C ARG A 212 3.94 11.55 -7.61
N ALA A 213 3.90 11.17 -8.88
CA ALA A 213 3.35 12.02 -9.93
C ALA A 213 1.84 12.29 -9.71
N TYR A 214 1.08 11.27 -9.29
CA TYR A 214 -0.34 11.38 -8.99
C TYR A 214 -0.61 12.32 -7.82
N ILE A 215 0.14 12.15 -6.72
CA ILE A 215 0.10 13.04 -5.55
C ILE A 215 0.42 14.48 -5.93
N ARG A 216 1.43 14.71 -6.77
CA ARG A 216 1.77 16.05 -7.27
C ARG A 216 0.63 16.67 -8.07
N MET A 217 -0.02 15.93 -8.96
CA MET A 217 -1.16 16.43 -9.73
C MET A 217 -2.35 16.80 -8.84
N ILE A 218 -2.58 16.05 -7.77
CA ILE A 218 -3.62 16.34 -6.78
C ILE A 218 -3.27 17.62 -6.00
N ALA A 219 -2.03 17.73 -5.52
CA ALA A 219 -1.57 18.90 -4.78
C ALA A 219 -1.62 20.19 -5.63
N GLU A 220 -1.37 20.08 -6.93
CA GLU A 220 -1.47 21.18 -7.91
C GLU A 220 -2.94 21.47 -8.32
N GLY A 221 -3.93 20.72 -7.82
CA GLY A 221 -5.35 20.88 -8.17
C GLY A 221 -5.71 20.45 -9.59
N ARG A 222 -4.81 19.76 -10.30
CA ARG A 222 -5.05 19.23 -11.65
C ARG A 222 -5.92 17.97 -11.63
N VAL A 223 -5.91 17.26 -10.51
CA VAL A 223 -6.74 16.09 -10.24
C VAL A 223 -7.49 16.32 -8.93
N ASP A 224 -8.82 16.21 -8.98
CA ASP A 224 -9.65 16.15 -7.77
C ASP A 224 -9.96 14.67 -7.47
N LEU A 225 -9.51 14.21 -6.30
CA LEU A 225 -9.74 12.83 -5.84
C LEU A 225 -11.22 12.48 -5.74
N ARG A 226 -12.09 13.44 -5.45
CA ARG A 226 -13.53 13.21 -5.27
C ARG A 226 -14.22 13.02 -6.61
N ASP A 227 -13.83 13.81 -7.61
CA ASP A 227 -14.30 13.64 -8.98
C ASP A 227 -13.86 12.29 -9.53
N GLU A 228 -12.63 11.86 -9.23
CA GLU A 228 -12.14 10.51 -9.56
C GLU A 228 -12.97 9.40 -8.91
N ILE A 229 -13.23 9.49 -7.60
CA ILE A 229 -14.09 8.54 -6.88
C ILE A 229 -15.49 8.49 -7.51
N ALA A 230 -16.09 9.66 -7.80
CA ALA A 230 -17.40 9.74 -8.42
C ALA A 230 -17.43 9.12 -9.83
N VAL A 231 -16.39 9.35 -10.64
CA VAL A 231 -16.23 8.73 -11.97
C VAL A 231 -16.08 7.21 -11.85
N MET A 232 -15.25 6.73 -10.92
CA MET A 232 -15.02 5.30 -10.71
C MET A 232 -16.28 4.57 -10.27
N ARG A 233 -17.11 5.18 -9.41
CA ARG A 233 -18.42 4.65 -9.02
C ARG A 233 -19.38 4.57 -10.20
N ARG A 234 -19.49 5.63 -11.01
CA ARG A 234 -20.36 5.65 -12.20
C ARG A 234 -19.99 4.57 -13.22
N ARG A 235 -18.69 4.38 -13.47
CA ARG A 235 -18.20 3.35 -14.42
C ARG A 235 -18.48 1.91 -14.01
N ARG A 236 -18.83 1.67 -12.74
CA ARG A 236 -19.17 0.33 -12.21
C ARG A 236 -20.67 0.08 -12.08
N ALA A 237 -21.50 1.12 -12.18
CA ALA A 237 -22.95 0.99 -12.15
C ALA A 237 -23.54 0.58 -13.52
N HIS A 238 -22.70 0.55 -14.57
CA HIS A 238 -23.00 0.12 -15.93
C HIS A 238 -22.21 -1.14 -16.26
#